data_AF-A0A962I9E1-F1
#
_entry.id   AF-A0A962I9E1-F1
#
_cell.length_a   1.000
_cell.length_b   1.000
_cell.length_c   1.000
_cell.angle_alpha   90.00
_cell.angle_beta   90.00
_cell.angle_gamma   90.00
#
_symmetry.space_group_name_H-M   'P 1'
#
loop_
_entity.id
_entity.type
_entity.pdbx_description
1 polymer ?
#
loop_
_entity_poly.entity_id
_entity_poly.type
_entity_poly.pdbx_seq_one_letter_code
_entity_poly.pdbx_strand_id
1 'polypeptide(L)'
;MPEMRTKKYMPSTFLIAFPLLIVSLRVFPDTPSFNRPYVSSSSDGSCYLKAVPAGPDGVRGTTKIFRVERGADAELLSFNWYSRRTFIFCGVNVGGNLKTVVVRFTPSHSGHIASERDAAFEIFHDKRKVSTISTLALAETSDNVLQTFSHYFSTQSVQPVFSDGVPSIEVVTNDGRTLRLDLISGKIE
;
A
#
# COMPACT_ATOMS: atom_id res chain seq x y z
N MET A 1 -22.05 51.68 -72.96
CA MET A 1 -21.84 50.25 -72.67
C MET A 1 -20.88 50.13 -71.50
N PRO A 2 -21.09 49.16 -70.59
CA PRO A 2 -20.92 49.36 -69.14
C PRO A 2 -19.50 49.17 -68.60
N GLU A 3 -19.23 49.90 -67.51
CA GLU A 3 -18.16 49.71 -66.53
C GLU A 3 -17.98 48.23 -66.14
N MET A 4 -16.72 47.76 -66.11
CA MET A 4 -16.37 46.51 -65.43
C MET A 4 -15.32 46.79 -64.35
N ARG A 5 -15.82 46.94 -63.12
CA ARG A 5 -15.02 46.99 -61.87
C ARG A 5 -14.40 45.63 -61.58
N THR A 6 -13.09 45.54 -61.58
CA THR A 6 -12.36 44.40 -61.01
C THR A 6 -12.21 44.60 -59.49
N LYS A 7 -12.99 43.82 -58.71
CA LYS A 7 -12.86 43.77 -57.26
C LYS A 7 -11.60 42.99 -56.87
N LYS A 8 -10.78 43.61 -56.01
CA LYS A 8 -9.62 43.01 -55.36
C LYS A 8 -10.07 41.89 -54.41
N TYR A 9 -9.50 40.69 -54.57
CA TYR A 9 -9.62 39.60 -53.60
C TYR A 9 -8.45 39.71 -52.61
N MET A 10 -8.75 39.97 -51.33
CA MET A 10 -7.79 39.80 -50.23
C MET A 10 -7.78 38.33 -49.81
N PRO A 11 -6.60 37.71 -49.59
CA PRO A 11 -6.52 36.38 -49.02
C PRO A 11 -6.86 36.46 -47.52
N SER A 12 -7.99 35.83 -47.15
CA SER A 12 -8.43 35.71 -45.76
C SER A 12 -7.51 34.74 -45.02
N THR A 13 -6.60 35.29 -44.22
CA THR A 13 -5.69 34.52 -43.36
C THR A 13 -6.50 33.99 -42.17
N PHE A 14 -6.91 32.72 -42.23
CA PHE A 14 -7.54 32.02 -41.10
C PHE A 14 -6.48 31.71 -40.03
N LEU A 15 -6.37 32.57 -39.02
CA LEU A 15 -5.64 32.31 -37.77
C LEU A 15 -6.44 31.29 -36.95
N ILE A 16 -6.03 30.01 -37.01
CA ILE A 16 -6.55 28.97 -36.12
C ILE A 16 -5.88 29.18 -34.75
N ALA A 17 -6.57 29.88 -33.85
CA ALA A 17 -6.19 29.97 -32.44
C ALA A 17 -6.38 28.60 -31.79
N PHE A 18 -5.29 27.88 -31.54
CA PHE A 18 -5.27 26.65 -30.76
C PHE A 18 -5.50 27.01 -29.30
N PRO A 19 -6.62 26.66 -28.65
CA PRO A 19 -6.78 26.90 -27.23
C PRO A 19 -5.81 25.96 -26.50
N LEU A 20 -4.81 26.53 -25.82
CA LEU A 20 -4.02 25.81 -24.82
C LEU A 20 -5.00 25.32 -23.74
N LEU A 21 -5.47 24.09 -23.88
CA LEU A 21 -6.20 23.39 -22.83
C LEU A 21 -5.18 23.05 -21.75
N ILE A 22 -4.94 24.00 -20.85
CA ILE A 22 -4.17 23.75 -19.61
C ILE A 22 -5.05 22.83 -18.77
N VAL A 23 -4.94 21.52 -19.01
CA VAL A 23 -5.46 20.49 -18.12
C VAL A 23 -4.74 20.69 -16.81
N SER A 24 -5.40 21.38 -15.89
CA SER A 24 -4.96 21.50 -14.51
C SER A 24 -5.10 20.11 -13.91
N LEU A 25 -4.07 19.28 -14.07
CA LEU A 25 -3.92 18.05 -13.31
C LEU A 25 -3.96 18.48 -11.84
N ARG A 26 -5.12 18.30 -11.21
CA ARG A 26 -5.25 18.47 -9.77
C ARG A 26 -4.44 17.33 -9.15
N VAL A 27 -3.15 17.59 -8.96
CA VAL A 27 -2.34 16.83 -8.01
C VAL A 27 -2.96 17.17 -6.66
N PHE A 28 -3.86 16.31 -6.18
CA PHE A 28 -4.30 16.41 -4.79
C PHE A 28 -3.06 16.12 -3.97
N PRO A 29 -2.52 17.09 -3.21
CA PRO A 29 -1.47 16.77 -2.26
C PRO A 29 -2.09 15.80 -1.26
N ASP A 30 -1.65 14.55 -1.29
CA ASP A 30 -2.03 13.57 -0.28
C ASP A 30 -1.55 14.09 1.07
N THR A 31 -2.46 14.77 1.77
CA THR A 31 -2.21 15.20 3.13
C THR A 31 -1.93 13.94 3.93
N PRO A 32 -0.76 13.84 4.60
CA PRO A 32 -0.43 12.67 5.38
C PRO A 32 -1.59 12.40 6.34
N SER A 33 -2.27 11.26 6.14
CA SER A 33 -3.40 10.93 7.00
C SER A 33 -2.90 10.85 8.44
N PHE A 34 -3.64 11.36 9.42
CA PHE A 34 -3.21 11.24 10.81
C PHE A 34 -3.32 9.79 11.27
N ASN A 35 -2.39 9.34 12.13
CA ASN A 35 -2.51 8.06 12.79
C ASN A 35 -3.81 8.00 13.59
N ARG A 36 -4.56 6.90 13.45
CA ARG A 36 -5.83 6.66 14.15
C ARG A 36 -5.82 5.27 14.77
N PRO A 37 -6.39 5.09 15.97
CA PRO A 37 -6.59 3.76 16.51
C PRO A 37 -7.56 2.97 15.63
N TYR A 38 -7.32 1.68 15.48
CA TYR A 38 -8.22 0.81 14.72
C TYR A 38 -8.21 -0.63 15.24
N VAL A 39 -9.23 -1.37 14.82
CA VAL A 39 -9.39 -2.80 15.05
C VAL A 39 -9.59 -3.49 13.71
N SER A 40 -8.97 -4.66 13.52
CA SER A 40 -9.14 -5.48 12.31
C SER A 40 -9.18 -6.95 12.69
N SER A 41 -10.10 -7.72 12.11
CA SER A 41 -10.18 -9.17 12.30
C SER A 41 -9.30 -9.92 11.29
N SER A 42 -8.99 -11.17 11.60
CA SER A 42 -8.59 -12.17 10.59
C SER A 42 -9.78 -12.50 9.69
N SER A 43 -9.50 -13.13 8.54
CA SER A 43 -10.53 -13.50 7.56
C SER A 43 -11.56 -14.51 8.09
N ASP A 44 -11.15 -15.39 8.99
CA ASP A 44 -11.99 -16.40 9.64
C ASP A 44 -12.64 -15.90 10.93
N GLY A 45 -12.32 -14.67 11.37
CA GLY A 45 -12.82 -14.09 12.62
C GLY A 45 -12.29 -14.75 13.90
N SER A 46 -11.33 -15.69 13.81
CA SER A 46 -10.79 -16.39 14.98
C SER A 46 -9.91 -15.50 15.86
N CYS A 47 -9.38 -14.41 15.30
CA CYS A 47 -8.63 -13.41 16.03
C CYS A 47 -8.83 -12.00 15.47
N TYR A 48 -8.46 -11.01 16.27
CA TYR A 48 -8.44 -9.61 15.85
C TYR A 48 -7.23 -8.88 16.43
N LEU A 49 -6.85 -7.77 15.82
CA LEU A 49 -5.83 -6.87 16.33
C LEU A 49 -6.45 -5.55 16.78
N LYS A 50 -5.84 -4.93 17.80
CA LYS A 50 -6.08 -3.55 18.20
C LYS A 50 -4.76 -2.80 18.06
N ALA A 51 -4.74 -1.75 17.23
CA ALA A 51 -3.58 -0.90 17.04
C ALA A 51 -3.88 0.50 17.55
N VAL A 52 -3.04 1.00 18.46
CA VAL A 52 -3.20 2.29 19.13
C VAL A 52 -1.92 3.10 18.95
N PRO A 53 -1.95 4.24 18.23
CA PRO A 53 -0.78 5.08 18.05
C PRO A 53 -0.45 5.85 19.34
N ALA A 54 0.82 6.17 19.54
CA ALA A 54 1.29 7.03 20.63
C ALA A 54 1.29 8.53 20.27
N GLY A 55 0.99 8.87 19.02
CA GLY A 55 1.01 10.23 18.50
C GLY A 55 0.33 10.34 17.13
N PRO A 56 0.24 11.56 16.57
CA PRO A 56 -0.46 11.83 15.31
C PRO A 56 0.25 11.23 14.08
N ASP A 57 1.52 10.86 14.21
CA ASP A 57 2.39 10.43 13.13
C ASP A 57 3.41 9.35 13.58
N GLY A 58 4.10 8.76 12.60
CA GLY A 58 5.14 7.76 12.82
C GLY A 58 4.65 6.38 13.25
N VAL A 59 5.58 5.61 13.83
CA VAL A 59 5.40 4.18 14.19
C VAL A 59 5.21 3.92 15.67
N ARG A 60 5.30 4.95 16.51
CA ARG A 60 5.23 4.76 17.96
C ARG A 60 3.79 4.43 18.35
N GLY A 61 3.62 3.43 19.19
CA GLY A 61 2.32 2.97 19.63
C GLY A 61 2.36 1.50 20.04
N THR A 62 1.20 0.88 20.10
CA THR A 62 1.07 -0.53 20.45
C THR A 62 0.15 -1.23 19.46
N THR A 63 0.47 -2.48 19.16
CA THR A 63 -0.40 -3.38 18.42
C THR A 63 -0.54 -4.66 19.22
N LYS A 64 -1.77 -5.00 19.59
CA LYS A 64 -2.10 -6.20 20.35
C LYS A 64 -3.00 -7.10 19.53
N ILE A 65 -2.81 -8.41 19.62
CA ILE A 65 -3.59 -9.40 18.89
C ILE A 65 -4.26 -10.31 19.92
N PHE A 66 -5.54 -10.57 19.72
CA PHE A 66 -6.40 -11.33 20.61
C PHE A 66 -7.05 -12.47 19.86
N ARG A 67 -7.13 -13.65 20.48
CA ARG A 67 -7.97 -14.76 20.04
C ARG A 67 -9.38 -14.57 20.59
N VAL A 68 -10.37 -14.75 19.73
CA VAL A 68 -11.77 -14.70 20.14
C VAL A 68 -12.12 -16.00 20.87
N GLU A 69 -12.68 -15.88 22.07
CA GLU A 69 -13.12 -17.03 22.87
C GLU A 69 -14.52 -16.79 23.45
N ARG A 70 -15.20 -17.85 23.89
CA ARG A 70 -16.57 -17.77 24.41
C ARG A 70 -16.71 -16.89 25.66
N GLY A 71 -15.68 -16.82 26.48
CA GLY A 71 -15.70 -16.10 27.76
C GLY A 71 -15.05 -14.73 27.67
N ALA A 72 -13.74 -14.71 27.48
CA ALA A 72 -12.94 -13.50 27.34
C ALA A 72 -11.87 -13.72 26.29
N ASP A 73 -11.65 -12.71 25.45
CA ASP A 73 -10.62 -12.79 24.43
C ASP A 73 -9.24 -12.92 25.06
N ALA A 74 -8.43 -13.85 24.56
CA ALA A 74 -7.10 -14.11 25.06
C ALA A 74 -6.06 -13.30 24.26
N GLU A 75 -5.23 -12.49 24.94
CA GLU A 75 -4.11 -11.81 24.28
C GLU A 75 -3.09 -12.86 23.80
N LEU A 76 -2.87 -12.91 22.49
CA LEU A 76 -1.88 -13.79 21.86
C LEU A 76 -0.52 -13.10 21.76
N LEU A 77 -0.51 -11.87 21.28
CA LEU A 77 0.70 -11.12 20.95
C LEU A 77 0.55 -9.65 21.31
N SER A 78 1.69 -9.03 21.61
CA SER A 78 1.80 -7.59 21.81
C SER A 78 3.11 -7.09 21.22
N PHE A 79 3.01 -5.97 20.50
CA PHE A 79 4.09 -5.26 19.84
C PHE A 79 4.13 -3.81 20.30
N ASN A 80 5.35 -3.28 20.47
CA ASN A 80 5.60 -1.89 20.86
C ASN A 80 5.71 -0.94 19.66
N TRP A 81 4.91 -1.22 18.62
CA TRP A 81 4.82 -0.40 17.43
C TRP A 81 3.37 -0.26 16.97
N TYR A 82 3.14 0.77 16.17
CA TYR A 82 1.93 1.03 15.42
C TYR A 82 2.22 0.98 13.91
N SER A 83 1.25 0.50 13.15
CA SER A 83 1.17 0.67 11.70
C SER A 83 -0.27 1.01 11.35
N ARG A 84 -0.49 1.82 10.33
CA ARG A 84 -1.83 2.16 9.85
C ARG A 84 -2.54 0.97 9.20
N ARG A 85 -1.80 -0.03 8.75
CA ARG A 85 -2.34 -1.21 8.08
C ARG A 85 -1.56 -2.44 8.49
N THR A 86 -2.26 -3.38 9.08
CA THR A 86 -1.72 -4.65 9.54
C THR A 86 -2.72 -5.75 9.19
N PHE A 87 -2.23 -6.85 8.62
CA PHE A 87 -2.99 -8.07 8.41
C PHE A 87 -2.56 -9.13 9.41
N ILE A 88 -3.51 -9.96 9.81
CA ILE A 88 -3.29 -11.04 10.77
C ILE A 88 -3.91 -12.33 10.26
N PHE A 89 -3.22 -13.43 10.54
CA PHE A 89 -3.67 -14.79 10.25
C PHE A 89 -3.35 -15.63 11.48
N CYS A 90 -4.36 -16.25 12.06
CA CYS A 90 -4.19 -17.09 13.25
C CYS A 90 -4.36 -18.56 12.88
N GLY A 91 -3.65 -19.44 13.58
CA GLY A 91 -3.72 -20.88 13.30
C GLY A 91 -3.05 -21.27 11.98
N VAL A 92 -2.05 -20.52 11.52
CA VAL A 92 -1.29 -20.87 10.32
C VAL A 92 -0.31 -21.99 10.64
N ASN A 93 -0.33 -23.09 9.90
CA ASN A 93 0.66 -24.16 10.05
C ASN A 93 1.99 -23.74 9.40
N VAL A 94 2.99 -23.42 10.22
CA VAL A 94 4.37 -23.12 9.80
C VAL A 94 5.28 -24.22 10.35
N GLY A 95 5.79 -25.08 9.48
CA GLY A 95 6.72 -26.16 9.88
C GLY A 95 6.14 -27.11 10.93
N GLY A 96 4.86 -27.47 10.81
CA GLY A 96 4.17 -28.39 11.73
C GLY A 96 3.61 -27.72 12.99
N ASN A 97 3.77 -26.41 13.16
CA ASN A 97 3.31 -25.68 14.33
C ASN A 97 2.29 -24.62 13.94
N LEU A 98 1.23 -24.48 14.72
CA LEU A 98 0.27 -23.39 14.55
C LEU A 98 0.89 -22.08 15.05
N LYS A 99 0.84 -21.05 14.21
CA LYS A 99 1.44 -19.74 14.42
C LYS A 99 0.43 -18.63 14.15
N THR A 100 0.67 -17.48 14.77
CA THR A 100 0.05 -16.23 14.32
C THR A 100 1.00 -15.53 13.37
N VAL A 101 0.56 -15.32 12.14
CA VAL A 101 1.29 -14.53 11.16
C VAL A 101 0.77 -13.11 11.17
N VAL A 102 1.68 -12.15 11.20
CA VAL A 102 1.38 -10.72 11.17
C VAL A 102 2.12 -10.09 10.01
N VAL A 103 1.40 -9.37 9.17
CA VAL A 103 2.01 -8.55 8.10
C VAL A 103 1.73 -7.10 8.37
N ARG A 104 2.81 -6.36 8.60
CA ARG A 104 2.77 -4.94 8.95
C ARG A 104 3.26 -4.12 7.76
N PHE A 105 2.52 -3.06 7.46
CA PHE A 105 2.97 -2.04 6.51
C PHE A 105 3.85 -1.04 7.26
N THR A 106 5.01 -0.75 6.70
CA THR A 106 5.89 0.27 7.23
C THR A 106 5.40 1.66 6.84
N PRO A 107 5.88 2.73 7.51
CA PRO A 107 5.55 4.09 7.12
C PRO A 107 6.10 4.44 5.75
N SER A 108 5.39 5.34 5.09
CA SER A 108 5.92 6.10 3.97
C SER A 108 6.98 7.10 4.43
N HIS A 109 8.03 7.24 3.62
CA HIS A 109 9.02 8.29 3.73
C HIS A 109 8.94 9.22 2.51
N SER A 110 8.46 10.43 2.70
CA SER A 110 8.36 11.42 1.62
C SER A 110 9.73 12.01 1.28
N GLY A 111 9.96 12.31 0.01
CA GLY A 111 11.04 13.21 -0.41
C GLY A 111 12.39 12.55 -0.66
N HIS A 112 12.45 11.23 -0.83
CA HIS A 112 13.66 10.54 -1.26
C HIS A 112 13.37 9.39 -2.23
N ILE A 113 14.37 9.04 -3.05
CA ILE A 113 14.31 7.91 -3.97
C ILE A 113 14.32 6.61 -3.14
N ALA A 114 13.34 5.73 -3.37
CA ALA A 114 13.28 4.48 -2.64
C ALA A 114 14.57 3.66 -2.77
N SER A 115 14.95 3.06 -1.66
CA SER A 115 16.14 2.22 -1.51
C SER A 115 15.75 0.84 -0.98
N GLU A 116 16.70 -0.10 -1.05
CA GLU A 116 16.52 -1.43 -0.44
C GLU A 116 16.32 -1.38 1.09
N ARG A 117 16.71 -0.27 1.73
CA ARG A 117 16.54 -0.07 3.18
C ARG A 117 15.14 0.41 3.53
N ASP A 118 14.40 0.94 2.56
CA ASP A 118 13.02 1.35 2.75
C ASP A 118 12.15 0.10 2.71
N ALA A 119 11.99 -0.53 3.86
CA ALA A 119 11.04 -1.62 4.06
C ALA A 119 9.64 -1.13 3.68
N ALA A 120 8.86 -1.92 2.95
CA ALA A 120 7.44 -1.74 2.63
C ALA A 120 6.55 -2.65 3.48
N PHE A 121 6.97 -3.90 3.65
CA PHE A 121 6.31 -4.88 4.51
C PHE A 121 7.29 -5.53 5.46
N GLU A 122 6.81 -5.83 6.66
CA GLU A 122 7.47 -6.73 7.60
C GLU A 122 6.53 -7.89 7.92
N ILE A 123 7.06 -9.12 7.83
CA ILE A 123 6.32 -10.34 8.13
C ILE A 123 6.85 -10.90 9.45
N PHE A 124 5.94 -11.22 10.37
CA PHE A 124 6.24 -11.81 11.66
C PHE A 124 5.54 -13.15 11.80
N HIS A 125 6.24 -14.13 12.37
CA HIS A 125 5.66 -15.35 12.93
C HIS A 125 5.72 -15.22 14.44
N ASP A 126 4.56 -15.20 15.08
CA ASP A 126 4.41 -14.79 16.47
C ASP A 126 5.06 -13.41 16.69
N LYS A 127 6.09 -13.33 17.54
CA LYS A 127 6.87 -12.09 17.77
C LYS A 127 8.15 -11.99 16.94
N ARG A 128 8.50 -13.03 16.18
CA ARG A 128 9.76 -13.08 15.42
C ARG A 128 9.55 -12.52 14.03
N LYS A 129 10.30 -11.48 13.67
CA LYS A 129 10.37 -11.00 12.28
C LYS A 129 11.06 -12.06 11.43
N VAL A 130 10.40 -12.50 10.37
CA VAL A 130 10.91 -13.51 9.44
C VAL A 130 11.36 -12.92 8.11
N SER A 131 10.70 -11.85 7.66
CA SER A 131 11.03 -11.20 6.40
C SER A 131 10.80 -9.70 6.45
N THR A 132 11.53 -8.99 5.60
CA THR A 132 11.37 -7.56 5.33
C THR A 132 11.45 -7.40 3.82
N ILE A 133 10.40 -6.86 3.22
CA ILE A 133 10.30 -6.65 1.78
C ILE A 133 10.43 -5.15 1.55
N SER A 134 11.40 -4.73 0.75
CA SER A 134 11.64 -3.31 0.46
C SER A 134 10.65 -2.76 -0.57
N THR A 135 10.46 -1.44 -0.60
CA THR A 135 9.72 -0.77 -1.69
C THR A 135 10.28 -1.14 -3.04
N LEU A 136 11.61 -1.16 -3.14
CA LEU A 136 12.29 -1.41 -4.40
C LEU A 136 12.05 -2.83 -4.88
N ALA A 137 12.02 -3.81 -3.97
CA ALA A 137 11.66 -5.19 -4.30
C ALA A 137 10.23 -5.31 -4.84
N LEU A 138 9.30 -4.45 -4.39
CA LEU A 138 7.93 -4.40 -4.94
C LEU A 138 7.85 -3.64 -6.27
N ALA A 139 8.64 -2.58 -6.42
CA ALA A 139 8.64 -1.72 -7.59
C ALA A 139 9.44 -2.29 -8.78
N GLU A 140 10.30 -3.28 -8.54
CA GLU A 140 11.31 -3.86 -9.47
C GLU A 140 12.39 -2.88 -9.95
N THR A 141 12.05 -1.61 -10.18
CA THR A 141 12.98 -0.53 -10.55
C THR A 141 12.70 0.73 -9.75
N SER A 142 13.70 1.61 -9.62
CA SER A 142 13.55 2.91 -8.96
C SER A 142 12.61 3.85 -9.70
N ASP A 143 12.49 3.69 -11.02
CA ASP A 143 11.73 4.58 -11.89
C ASP A 143 10.21 4.42 -11.70
N ASN A 144 9.80 3.26 -11.17
CA ASN A 144 8.42 2.97 -10.78
C ASN A 144 8.05 3.57 -9.41
N VAL A 145 8.98 4.24 -8.74
CA VAL A 145 8.74 4.94 -7.47
C VAL A 145 8.82 6.44 -7.71
N LEU A 146 7.66 7.09 -7.77
CA LEU A 146 7.60 8.55 -7.82
C LEU A 146 8.23 9.13 -6.54
N GLN A 147 9.22 10.02 -6.69
CA GLN A 147 9.95 10.71 -5.61
C GLN A 147 9.04 11.37 -4.56
N THR A 148 7.78 11.63 -4.91
CA THR A 148 6.83 12.30 -4.06
C THR A 148 6.21 11.39 -3.00
N PHE A 149 6.06 10.07 -3.22
CA PHE A 149 5.34 9.19 -2.29
C PHE A 149 5.86 7.74 -2.31
N SER A 150 6.57 7.35 -1.26
CA SER A 150 7.05 5.97 -1.11
C SER A 150 5.97 5.08 -0.44
N HIS A 151 5.82 3.86 -0.93
CA HIS A 151 5.04 2.73 -0.40
C HIS A 151 3.53 2.65 -0.69
N TYR A 152 2.67 3.53 -0.16
CA TYR A 152 1.21 3.28 -0.26
C TYR A 152 0.64 3.38 -1.68
N PHE A 153 1.30 4.14 -2.57
CA PHE A 153 0.92 4.30 -3.97
C PHE A 153 1.63 3.33 -4.91
N SER A 154 2.28 2.28 -4.42
CA SER A 154 2.64 1.18 -5.29
C SER A 154 1.61 0.06 -5.24
N THR A 155 0.56 0.14 -4.42
CA THR A 155 -0.40 -0.96 -4.21
C THR A 155 -1.86 -0.49 -4.32
N GLN A 156 -2.61 -1.02 -5.29
CA GLN A 156 -4.05 -0.80 -5.45
C GLN A 156 -4.84 -1.56 -4.40
N SER A 157 -4.48 -2.82 -4.19
CA SER A 157 -5.16 -3.68 -3.23
C SER A 157 -4.19 -4.66 -2.61
N VAL A 158 -4.49 -5.05 -1.37
CA VAL A 158 -3.74 -6.09 -0.67
C VAL A 158 -4.75 -6.99 -0.02
N GLN A 159 -4.74 -8.26 -0.41
CA GLN A 159 -5.75 -9.24 -0.02
C GLN A 159 -5.10 -10.49 0.57
N PRO A 160 -5.60 -10.99 1.70
CA PRO A 160 -5.21 -12.31 2.18
C PRO A 160 -5.71 -13.37 1.21
N VAL A 161 -4.83 -14.27 0.79
CA VAL A 161 -5.17 -15.40 -0.09
C VAL A 161 -4.70 -16.69 0.54
N PHE A 162 -5.53 -17.72 0.46
CA PHE A 162 -5.15 -19.07 0.84
C PHE A 162 -5.23 -19.93 -0.43
N SER A 163 -4.08 -20.31 -0.98
CA SER A 163 -4.02 -21.27 -2.09
C SER A 163 -3.07 -22.39 -1.74
N ASP A 164 -3.49 -23.62 -2.05
CA ASP A 164 -2.70 -24.84 -1.86
C ASP A 164 -2.24 -25.07 -0.41
N GLY A 165 -3.03 -24.59 0.55
CA GLY A 165 -2.74 -24.70 1.98
C GLY A 165 -1.66 -23.75 2.49
N VAL A 166 -1.13 -22.87 1.64
CA VAL A 166 -0.16 -21.84 2.00
C VAL A 166 -0.87 -20.50 2.13
N PRO A 167 -0.83 -19.83 3.30
CA PRO A 167 -1.31 -18.47 3.40
C PRO A 167 -0.35 -17.54 2.67
N SER A 168 -0.93 -16.72 1.83
CA SER A 168 -0.24 -15.72 1.05
C SER A 168 -0.93 -14.37 1.22
N ILE A 169 -0.23 -13.32 0.82
CA ILE A 169 -0.85 -12.04 0.53
C ILE A 169 -0.65 -11.76 -0.94
N GLU A 170 -1.74 -11.47 -1.64
CA GLU A 170 -1.66 -10.88 -2.97
C GLU A 170 -1.63 -9.36 -2.84
N VAL A 171 -0.61 -8.77 -3.45
CA VAL A 171 -0.42 -7.33 -3.55
C VAL A 171 -0.62 -6.95 -5.01
N VAL A 172 -1.73 -6.30 -5.32
CA VAL A 172 -1.94 -5.70 -6.63
C VAL A 172 -1.25 -4.35 -6.64
N THR A 173 -0.25 -4.17 -7.49
CA THR A 173 0.51 -2.94 -7.59
C THR A 173 -0.17 -1.90 -8.48
N ASN A 174 0.26 -0.64 -8.39
CA ASN A 174 -0.36 0.46 -9.14
C ASN A 174 -0.16 0.37 -10.66
N ASP A 175 0.91 -0.30 -11.10
CA ASP A 175 1.16 -0.67 -12.50
C ASP A 175 0.36 -1.92 -12.95
N GLY A 176 -0.46 -2.50 -12.07
CA GLY A 176 -1.35 -3.62 -12.37
C GLY A 176 -0.72 -5.01 -12.22
N ARG A 177 0.53 -5.13 -11.76
CA ARG A 177 1.11 -6.44 -11.42
C ARG A 177 0.41 -7.00 -10.17
N THR A 178 0.36 -8.32 -10.07
CA THR A 178 -0.06 -9.01 -8.85
C THR A 178 1.14 -9.77 -8.31
N LEU A 179 1.65 -9.33 -7.16
CA LEU A 179 2.73 -9.99 -6.46
C LEU A 179 2.13 -10.90 -5.40
N ARG A 180 2.61 -12.14 -5.32
CA ARG A 180 2.19 -13.07 -4.27
C ARG A 180 3.30 -13.19 -3.24
N LEU A 181 2.97 -12.91 -1.98
CA LEU A 181 3.89 -13.06 -0.86
C LEU A 181 3.56 -14.35 -0.14
N ASP A 182 4.44 -15.34 -0.20
CA ASP A 182 4.35 -16.52 0.65
C ASP A 182 4.68 -16.12 2.09
N LEU A 183 3.69 -16.23 2.97
CA LEU A 183 3.85 -15.82 4.35
C LEU A 183 4.63 -16.82 5.21
N ILE A 184 4.82 -18.05 4.74
CA ILE A 184 5.63 -19.07 5.41
C ILE A 184 7.10 -18.81 5.11
N SER A 185 7.49 -18.73 3.84
CA SER A 185 8.89 -18.49 3.46
C SER A 185 9.31 -17.01 3.55
N GLY A 186 8.34 -16.10 3.52
CA GLY A 186 8.56 -14.66 3.51
C GLY A 186 9.12 -14.13 2.19
N LYS A 187 8.90 -14.83 1.08
CA LYS A 187 9.40 -14.49 -0.26
C LYS A 187 8.27 -13.99 -1.18
N ILE A 188 8.64 -13.23 -2.19
CA ILE A 188 7.77 -12.87 -3.31
C ILE A 188 7.88 -13.99 -4.36
N GLU A 189 6.73 -14.45 -4.86
CA GLU A 189 6.56 -15.38 -5.97
C GLU A 189 6.09 -14.65 -7.23
#